data_AF-A0A7V1NAS3-F1
#
_entry.id   AF-A0A7V1NAS3-F1
#
_cell.length_a   1.000
_cell.length_b   1.000
_cell.length_c   1.000
_cell.angle_alpha   90.00
_cell.angle_beta   90.00
_cell.angle_gamma   90.00
#
_symmetry.space_group_name_H-M   'P 1'
#
loop_
_entity.id
_entity.type
_entity.pdbx_description
1 polymer ?
#
loop_
_entity_poly.entity_id
_entity_poly.type
_entity_poly.pdbx_seq_one_letter_code
_entity_poly.pdbx_strand_id
1 'polypeptide(L)'
;MSETRLYPGMSRDEKTSFAPYSAFDIPADLRELSGRYDVEAMARRCRNFRYAEEWLMMMLGGWVATIPELPVKTGLGKVIWETAQAADALGRRLPELRCGRVVVDASESANAGFAAFIQSVSEPERPDLTIEKLAGPFDVLMPHLVDVYEETMRETDQICDAPTIELLDDIVRKRRRHIRWGREVLDRLCETDALRERRRVRVEGLNAELVRSGGVTGTLSEERGVLN
;
A
#
# COMPACT_ATOMS: atom_id res chain seq x y z
N MET A 1 21.54 27.89 46.58
CA MET A 1 20.71 29.02 47.09
C MET A 1 19.54 29.15 46.14
N SER A 2 18.32 29.07 46.68
CA SER A 2 17.06 29.13 45.93
C SER A 2 16.90 30.50 45.29
N GLU A 3 16.78 30.57 43.97
CA GLU A 3 16.30 31.80 43.32
C GLU A 3 14.80 31.97 43.57
N THR A 4 14.46 33.12 44.12
CA THR A 4 13.10 33.54 44.47
C THR A 4 12.29 33.84 43.21
N ARG A 5 11.13 33.19 43.06
CA ARG A 5 10.15 33.48 42.01
C ARG A 5 9.48 34.84 42.26
N LEU A 6 9.39 35.68 41.24
CA LEU A 6 8.84 37.04 41.38
C LEU A 6 7.32 37.17 41.12
N TYR A 7 6.61 36.13 40.66
CA TYR A 7 5.14 36.20 40.47
C TYR A 7 4.41 34.86 40.72
N PRO A 8 3.28 34.85 41.46
CA PRO A 8 2.54 33.63 41.78
C PRO A 8 1.39 33.41 40.78
N GLY A 9 1.51 32.40 39.91
CA GLY A 9 0.41 31.87 39.09
C GLY A 9 -0.31 30.72 39.83
N MET A 10 -1.65 30.70 39.76
CA MET A 10 -2.55 29.94 40.66
C MET A 10 -3.04 28.57 40.14
N SER A 11 -2.20 27.74 39.49
CA SER A 11 -2.63 26.38 39.08
C SER A 11 -1.49 25.38 38.95
N ARG A 12 -1.83 24.08 39.01
CA ARG A 12 -0.92 22.94 38.96
C ARG A 12 -0.53 22.50 37.54
N ASP A 13 -1.16 23.05 36.49
CA ASP A 13 -1.09 22.56 35.09
C ASP A 13 -0.54 23.54 34.03
N GLU A 14 0.14 24.63 34.37
CA GLU A 14 0.75 25.50 33.35
C GLU A 14 2.29 25.37 33.28
N LYS A 15 2.77 24.88 32.13
CA LYS A 15 4.18 24.98 31.72
C LYS A 15 4.34 26.22 30.85
N THR A 16 5.17 27.17 31.27
CA THR A 16 5.84 28.09 30.33
C THR A 16 7.32 27.74 30.33
N SER A 17 7.79 27.13 29.24
CA SER A 17 9.14 26.57 29.10
C SER A 17 10.06 27.42 28.22
N PHE A 18 9.72 28.67 27.92
CA PHE A 18 10.50 29.44 26.93
C PHE A 18 11.33 30.53 27.57
N ALA A 19 12.62 30.53 27.22
CA ALA A 19 13.52 31.65 27.45
C ALA A 19 13.09 32.86 26.60
N PRO A 20 13.36 34.10 27.05
CA PRO A 20 13.00 35.30 26.29
C PRO A 20 13.76 35.36 24.94
N TYR A 21 13.03 35.66 23.87
CA TYR A 21 13.59 35.89 22.53
C TYR A 21 14.20 37.29 22.40
N SER A 22 15.34 37.42 21.71
CA SER A 22 15.87 38.72 21.25
C SER A 22 15.00 39.30 20.14
N ALA A 23 14.94 40.63 20.02
CA ALA A 23 14.28 41.31 18.90
C ALA A 23 14.95 41.04 17.52
N PHE A 24 16.12 40.39 17.52
CA PHE A 24 16.85 39.97 16.31
C PHE A 24 16.89 38.45 16.12
N ASP A 25 16.29 37.68 17.03
CA ASP A 25 16.17 36.24 16.85
C ASP A 25 14.98 35.96 15.93
N ILE A 26 15.19 35.14 14.90
CA ILE A 26 14.07 34.55 14.16
C ILE A 26 13.30 33.69 15.16
N PRO A 27 12.00 33.95 15.41
CA PRO A 27 11.21 33.10 16.28
C PRO A 27 11.36 31.66 15.80
N ALA A 28 11.83 30.77 16.67
CA ALA A 28 11.87 29.36 16.34
C ALA A 28 10.44 28.95 15.97
N ASP A 29 10.22 28.51 14.73
CA ASP A 29 8.92 28.01 14.34
C ASP A 29 8.71 26.67 15.05
N LEU A 30 7.93 26.69 16.12
CA LEU A 30 7.62 25.52 16.94
C LEU A 30 6.49 24.67 16.32
N ARG A 31 5.97 25.06 15.14
CA ARG A 31 4.99 24.26 14.43
C ARG A 31 5.70 23.08 13.79
N GLU A 32 5.49 21.89 14.36
CA GLU A 32 5.88 20.64 13.72
C GLU A 32 4.89 20.34 12.58
N LEU A 33 5.27 20.71 11.35
CA LEU A 33 4.71 20.12 10.13
C LEU A 33 5.26 18.69 10.04
N SER A 34 4.67 17.76 10.80
CA SER A 34 5.10 16.36 10.72
C SER A 34 3.91 15.41 10.65
N GLY A 35 3.75 14.81 9.48
CA GLY A 35 3.08 13.52 9.33
C GLY A 35 3.94 12.41 9.95
N ARG A 36 3.38 11.20 10.03
CA ARG A 36 4.08 10.04 10.60
C ARG A 36 5.36 9.68 9.83
N TYR A 37 5.42 10.02 8.55
CA TYR A 37 6.47 9.59 7.63
C TYR A 37 7.37 10.76 7.23
N ASP A 38 8.67 10.59 7.43
CA ASP A 38 9.67 11.44 6.80
C ASP A 38 9.88 11.03 5.32
N VAL A 39 10.71 11.79 4.62
CA VAL A 39 10.99 11.59 3.19
C VAL A 39 11.60 10.21 2.92
N GLU A 40 12.48 9.72 3.81
CA GLU A 40 13.12 8.40 3.65
C GLU A 40 12.11 7.26 3.85
N ALA A 41 11.29 7.33 4.90
CA ALA A 41 10.23 6.37 5.15
C ALA A 41 9.21 6.35 4.00
N MET A 42 8.87 7.52 3.46
CA MET A 42 7.97 7.60 2.30
C MET A 42 8.60 6.99 1.05
N ALA A 43 9.87 7.28 0.77
CA ALA A 43 10.56 6.71 -0.38
C ALA A 43 10.61 5.18 -0.32
N ARG A 44 10.90 4.63 0.87
CA ARG A 44 10.89 3.18 1.11
C ARG A 44 9.51 2.57 0.82
N ARG A 45 8.44 3.21 1.30
CA ARG A 45 7.05 2.79 1.03
C ARG A 45 6.71 2.85 -0.44
N CYS A 46 6.96 3.98 -1.11
CA CYS A 46 6.74 4.12 -2.55
C CYS A 46 7.47 3.05 -3.36
N ARG A 47 8.70 2.68 -2.97
CA ARG A 47 9.46 1.62 -3.63
C ARG A 47 8.83 0.24 -3.44
N ASN A 48 8.37 -0.07 -2.23
CA ASN A 48 7.66 -1.32 -1.94
C ASN A 48 6.32 -1.40 -2.67
N PHE A 49 5.60 -0.28 -2.75
CA PHE A 49 4.34 -0.19 -3.50
C PHE A 49 4.60 -0.43 -4.99
N ARG A 50 5.63 0.23 -5.55
CA ARG A 50 6.04 0.02 -6.93
C ARG A 50 6.34 -1.45 -7.21
N TYR A 51 7.06 -2.12 -6.30
CA TYR A 51 7.34 -3.55 -6.42
C TYR A 51 6.04 -4.37 -6.53
N ALA A 52 5.09 -4.15 -5.63
CA ALA A 52 3.82 -4.86 -5.66
C ALA A 52 3.03 -4.59 -6.96
N GLU A 53 3.00 -3.34 -7.43
CA GLU A 53 2.29 -2.97 -8.66
C GLU A 53 2.97 -3.54 -9.92
N GLU A 54 4.29 -3.53 -10.00
CA GLU A 54 5.03 -4.13 -11.11
C GLU A 54 4.76 -5.64 -11.20
N TRP A 55 4.88 -6.36 -10.08
CA TRP A 55 4.60 -7.80 -10.05
C TRP A 55 3.15 -8.11 -10.37
N LEU A 56 2.21 -7.32 -9.85
CA LEU A 56 0.78 -7.46 -10.16
C LEU A 56 0.50 -7.27 -11.65
N MET A 57 1.11 -6.25 -12.28
CA MET A 57 1.02 -6.04 -13.71
C MET A 57 1.61 -7.23 -14.49
N MET A 58 2.81 -7.69 -14.12
CA MET A 58 3.48 -8.80 -14.80
C MET A 58 2.68 -10.11 -14.71
N MET A 59 2.19 -10.48 -13.51
CA MET A 59 1.42 -11.72 -13.34
C MET A 59 0.11 -11.69 -14.13
N LEU A 60 -0.64 -10.58 -14.07
CA LEU A 60 -1.89 -10.45 -14.82
C LEU A 60 -1.64 -10.42 -16.33
N GLY A 61 -0.56 -9.76 -16.77
CA GLY A 61 -0.12 -9.72 -18.16
C GLY A 61 0.31 -11.08 -18.69
N GLY A 62 0.97 -11.92 -17.88
CA GLY A 62 1.28 -13.30 -18.24
C GLY A 62 0.02 -14.16 -18.33
N TRP A 63 -0.88 -14.05 -17.37
CA TRP A 63 -2.08 -14.88 -17.32
C TRP A 63 -3.13 -14.55 -18.36
N VAL A 64 -3.23 -13.31 -18.84
CA VAL A 64 -4.22 -12.93 -19.87
C VAL A 64 -4.11 -13.79 -21.13
N ALA A 65 -2.91 -14.28 -21.45
CA ALA A 65 -2.68 -15.21 -22.55
C ALA A 65 -3.25 -16.61 -22.28
N THR A 66 -3.14 -17.08 -21.03
CA THR A 66 -3.46 -18.46 -20.61
C THR A 66 -4.91 -18.68 -20.16
N ILE A 67 -5.60 -17.64 -19.70
CA ILE A 67 -6.99 -17.72 -19.26
C ILE A 67 -7.87 -18.08 -20.47
N PRO A 68 -8.78 -19.06 -20.43
CA PRO A 68 -9.63 -19.39 -21.59
C PRO A 68 -10.83 -18.46 -21.76
N GLU A 69 -11.35 -17.87 -20.69
CA GLU A 69 -12.59 -17.08 -20.71
C GLU A 69 -12.40 -15.71 -21.36
N LEU A 70 -12.95 -15.53 -22.57
CA LEU A 70 -12.84 -14.28 -23.32
C LEU A 70 -13.34 -13.03 -22.55
N PRO A 71 -14.48 -13.05 -21.84
CA PRO A 71 -14.92 -11.89 -21.06
C PRO A 71 -13.95 -11.50 -19.93
N VAL A 72 -13.21 -12.46 -19.38
CA VAL A 72 -12.18 -12.20 -18.37
C VAL A 72 -10.98 -11.50 -19.00
N LYS A 73 -10.53 -11.96 -20.18
CA LYS A 73 -9.41 -11.34 -20.90
C LYS A 73 -9.67 -9.87 -21.22
N THR A 74 -10.85 -9.55 -21.74
CA THR A 74 -11.17 -8.18 -22.16
C THR A 74 -11.20 -7.21 -20.99
N GLY A 75 -11.71 -7.64 -19.83
CA GLY A 75 -11.67 -6.83 -18.61
C GLY A 75 -10.25 -6.71 -18.02
N LEU A 76 -9.47 -7.80 -18.02
CA LEU A 76 -8.09 -7.78 -17.53
C LEU A 76 -7.20 -6.78 -18.29
N GLY A 77 -7.42 -6.57 -19.59
CA GLY A 77 -6.64 -5.60 -20.36
C GLY A 77 -6.66 -4.19 -19.75
N LYS A 78 -7.83 -3.74 -19.25
CA LYS A 78 -7.95 -2.45 -18.58
C LYS A 78 -7.25 -2.44 -17.21
N VAL A 79 -7.41 -3.52 -16.44
CA VAL A 79 -6.78 -3.67 -15.11
C VAL A 79 -5.26 -3.65 -15.23
N ILE A 80 -4.70 -4.40 -16.19
CA ILE A 80 -3.25 -4.47 -16.45
C ILE A 80 -2.72 -3.08 -16.80
N TRP A 81 -3.38 -2.37 -17.72
CA TRP A 81 -2.97 -1.03 -18.11
C TRP A 81 -3.00 -0.05 -16.91
N GLU A 82 -4.08 -0.02 -16.12
CA GLU A 82 -4.16 0.87 -14.96
C GLU A 82 -3.14 0.49 -13.86
N THR A 83 -2.79 -0.78 -13.73
CA THR A 83 -1.74 -1.26 -12.81
C THR A 83 -0.35 -0.81 -13.29
N ALA A 84 -0.09 -0.90 -14.60
CA ALA A 84 1.15 -0.39 -15.20
C ALA A 84 1.32 1.11 -14.98
N GLN A 85 0.23 1.88 -15.15
CA GLN A 85 0.23 3.32 -14.89
C GLN A 85 0.50 3.64 -13.41
N ALA A 86 -0.01 2.83 -12.47
CA ALA A 86 0.27 2.99 -11.05
C ALA A 86 1.76 2.74 -10.73
N ALA A 87 2.34 1.67 -11.28
CA ALA A 87 3.76 1.36 -11.13
C ALA A 87 4.66 2.48 -11.67
N ASP A 88 4.35 3.00 -12.87
CA ASP A 88 5.07 4.11 -13.50
C ASP A 88 4.95 5.41 -12.68
N ALA A 89 3.75 5.73 -12.18
CA ALA A 89 3.55 6.89 -11.31
C ALA A 89 4.37 6.82 -10.02
N LEU A 90 4.37 5.66 -9.35
CA LEU A 90 5.20 5.42 -8.16
C LEU A 90 6.70 5.52 -8.49
N GLY A 91 7.11 5.03 -9.67
CA GLY A 91 8.48 5.16 -10.18
C GLY A 91 8.90 6.62 -10.37
N ARG A 92 8.02 7.47 -10.89
CA ARG A 92 8.26 8.91 -11.04
C ARG A 92 8.31 9.66 -9.71
N ARG A 93 7.58 9.18 -8.69
CA ARG A 93 7.60 9.78 -7.35
C ARG A 93 8.93 9.58 -6.61
N LEU A 94 9.59 8.43 -6.79
CA LEU A 94 10.85 8.10 -6.12
C LEU A 94 11.97 9.16 -6.27
N PRO A 95 12.32 9.65 -7.46
CA PRO A 95 13.36 10.69 -7.60
C PRO A 95 12.97 12.02 -6.93
N GLU A 96 11.67 12.34 -6.87
CA GLU A 96 11.17 13.54 -6.18
C GLU A 96 11.40 13.47 -4.67
N LEU A 97 11.39 12.26 -4.10
CA LEU A 97 11.71 11.96 -2.70
C LEU A 97 13.22 11.85 -2.42
N ARG A 98 14.09 12.21 -3.37
CA ARG A 98 15.56 12.31 -3.20
C ARG A 98 16.25 11.04 -2.66
N CYS A 99 15.68 9.86 -2.91
CA CYS A 99 16.15 8.58 -2.38
C CYS A 99 17.41 7.99 -3.05
N GLY A 100 18.03 8.75 -3.96
CA GLY A 100 19.22 8.31 -4.70
C GLY A 100 18.88 7.40 -5.89
N ARG A 101 19.79 7.36 -6.88
CA ARG A 101 19.54 6.77 -8.20
C ARG A 101 19.31 5.25 -8.17
N VAL A 102 19.99 4.54 -7.27
CA VAL A 102 19.86 3.08 -7.11
C VAL A 102 18.44 2.67 -6.73
N VAL A 103 17.78 3.46 -5.86
CA VAL A 103 16.41 3.22 -5.40
C VAL A 103 15.38 3.50 -6.51
N VAL A 104 15.70 4.44 -7.40
CA VAL A 104 14.86 4.81 -8.55
C VAL A 104 14.91 3.73 -9.65
N ASP A 105 16.06 3.12 -9.87
CA ASP A 105 16.24 2.19 -10.99
C ASP A 105 15.58 0.81 -10.74
N ALA A 106 15.46 0.38 -9.48
CA ALA A 106 14.90 -0.93 -9.13
C ALA A 106 13.90 -0.87 -7.97
N SER A 107 12.71 -1.44 -8.18
CA SER A 107 11.77 -1.74 -7.10
C SER A 107 12.32 -2.87 -6.22
N GLU A 108 11.85 -2.96 -4.97
CA GLU A 108 12.27 -4.02 -4.03
C GLU A 108 11.12 -4.35 -3.08
N SER A 109 11.05 -5.62 -2.68
CA SER A 109 10.12 -6.06 -1.64
C SER A 109 10.54 -5.53 -0.27
N ALA A 110 9.58 -5.29 0.63
CA ALA A 110 9.88 -4.90 2.01
C ALA A 110 10.74 -5.93 2.75
N ASN A 111 10.52 -7.22 2.46
CA ASN A 111 11.25 -8.34 3.05
C ASN A 111 11.12 -9.60 2.17
N ALA A 112 11.87 -10.65 2.54
CA ALA A 112 11.84 -11.94 1.83
C ALA A 112 10.48 -12.66 1.94
N GLY A 113 9.74 -12.47 3.03
CA GLY A 113 8.43 -13.06 3.23
C GLY A 113 7.39 -12.53 2.25
N PHE A 114 7.39 -11.21 1.99
CA PHE A 114 6.46 -10.61 1.04
C PHE A 114 6.83 -10.96 -0.41
N ALA A 115 8.12 -11.08 -0.71
CA ALA A 115 8.57 -11.60 -2.00
C ALA A 115 8.08 -13.04 -2.23
N ALA A 116 8.18 -13.91 -1.20
CA ALA A 116 7.66 -15.27 -1.26
C ALA A 116 6.12 -15.30 -1.43
N PHE A 117 5.40 -14.43 -0.71
CA PHE A 117 3.95 -14.27 -0.89
C PHE A 117 3.59 -13.88 -2.34
N ILE A 118 4.31 -12.94 -2.95
CA ILE A 118 4.09 -12.59 -4.37
C ILE A 118 4.31 -13.79 -5.29
N GLN A 119 5.34 -14.62 -5.02
CA GLN A 119 5.55 -15.86 -5.76
C GLN A 119 4.35 -16.81 -5.60
N SER A 120 3.88 -17.02 -4.37
CA SER A 120 2.68 -17.82 -4.09
C SER A 120 1.47 -17.30 -4.84
N VAL A 121 1.23 -15.98 -4.87
CA VAL A 121 0.12 -15.39 -5.64
C VAL A 121 0.24 -15.75 -7.12
N SER A 122 1.46 -15.66 -7.70
CA SER A 122 1.73 -15.91 -9.12
C SER A 122 1.81 -17.39 -9.54
N GLU A 123 1.81 -18.33 -8.58
CA GLU A 123 1.99 -19.78 -8.80
C GLU A 123 1.01 -20.44 -9.80
N PRO A 124 -0.29 -20.07 -9.89
CA PRO A 124 -1.20 -20.78 -10.78
C PRO A 124 -0.90 -20.56 -12.27
N GLU A 125 -0.34 -21.55 -12.97
CA GLU A 125 0.02 -21.42 -14.39
C GLU A 125 -1.00 -22.03 -15.35
N ARG A 126 -1.62 -23.16 -14.98
CA ARG A 126 -2.44 -23.94 -15.90
C ARG A 126 -3.69 -23.19 -16.39
N PRO A 127 -4.14 -23.41 -17.65
CA PRO A 127 -5.33 -22.74 -18.19
C PRO A 127 -6.63 -22.97 -17.40
N ASP A 128 -6.79 -24.12 -16.74
CA ASP A 128 -7.99 -24.50 -15.98
C ASP A 128 -8.03 -23.93 -14.53
N LEU A 129 -7.04 -23.10 -14.17
CA LEU A 129 -6.91 -22.48 -12.86
C LEU A 129 -7.31 -20.99 -12.87
N THR A 130 -8.31 -20.60 -13.67
CA THR A 130 -8.78 -19.20 -13.74
C THR A 130 -9.20 -18.67 -12.37
N ILE A 131 -9.89 -19.48 -11.55
CA ILE A 131 -10.33 -19.08 -10.22
C ILE A 131 -9.12 -18.78 -9.32
N GLU A 132 -8.11 -19.66 -9.29
CA GLU A 132 -6.92 -19.48 -8.46
C GLU A 132 -6.06 -18.29 -8.91
N LYS A 133 -5.98 -18.08 -10.24
CA LYS A 133 -5.32 -16.90 -10.85
C LYS A 133 -5.99 -15.60 -10.43
N LEU A 134 -7.32 -15.55 -10.38
CA LEU A 134 -8.04 -14.31 -10.06
C LEU A 134 -8.21 -14.10 -8.56
N ALA A 135 -8.39 -15.16 -7.77
CA ALA A 135 -8.62 -15.06 -6.33
C ALA A 135 -7.46 -14.36 -5.60
N GLY A 136 -6.20 -14.70 -5.93
CA GLY A 136 -5.04 -14.09 -5.28
C GLY A 136 -4.97 -12.56 -5.46
N PRO A 137 -4.98 -12.04 -6.70
CA PRO A 137 -5.02 -10.61 -6.96
C PRO A 137 -6.27 -9.91 -6.39
N PHE A 138 -7.46 -10.40 -6.70
CA PHE A 138 -8.69 -9.63 -6.50
C PHE A 138 -9.28 -9.75 -5.08
N ASP A 139 -9.09 -10.89 -4.39
CA ASP A 139 -9.59 -11.07 -3.04
C ASP A 139 -8.54 -10.81 -1.95
N VAL A 140 -7.24 -10.86 -2.26
CA VAL A 140 -6.17 -10.75 -1.25
C VAL A 140 -5.24 -9.56 -1.51
N LEU A 141 -4.45 -9.59 -2.60
CA LEU A 141 -3.38 -8.61 -2.80
C LEU A 141 -3.92 -7.19 -3.06
N MET A 142 -4.89 -7.03 -3.96
CA MET A 142 -5.46 -5.72 -4.27
C MET A 142 -6.16 -5.07 -3.07
N PRO A 143 -7.01 -5.78 -2.30
CA PRO A 143 -7.58 -5.25 -1.05
C PRO A 143 -6.50 -4.79 -0.07
N HIS A 144 -5.49 -5.64 0.20
CA HIS A 144 -4.37 -5.28 1.09
C HIS A 144 -3.65 -4.00 0.64
N LEU A 145 -3.41 -3.83 -0.67
CA LEU A 145 -2.81 -2.61 -1.19
C LEU A 145 -3.70 -1.38 -0.96
N VAL A 146 -5.02 -1.50 -1.16
CA VAL A 146 -5.97 -0.42 -0.86
C VAL A 146 -5.88 0.01 0.60
N ASP A 147 -5.91 -0.95 1.52
CA ASP A 147 -5.88 -0.65 2.96
C ASP A 147 -4.59 0.06 3.37
N VAL A 148 -3.45 -0.41 2.87
CA VAL A 148 -2.14 0.19 3.16
C VAL A 148 -2.00 1.56 2.50
N TYR A 149 -2.53 1.76 1.30
CA TYR A 149 -2.50 3.07 0.65
C TYR A 149 -3.37 4.08 1.40
N GLU A 150 -4.56 3.67 1.84
CA GLU A 150 -5.46 4.51 2.64
C GLU A 150 -4.90 4.85 4.02
N GLU A 151 -4.24 3.90 4.69
CA GLU A 151 -3.48 4.20 5.89
C GLU A 151 -2.34 5.17 5.62
N THR A 152 -1.56 4.93 4.56
CA THR A 152 -0.43 5.80 4.22
C THR A 152 -0.90 7.22 3.95
N MET A 153 -2.00 7.41 3.20
CA MET A 153 -2.61 8.72 2.97
C MET A 153 -3.06 9.39 4.27
N ARG A 154 -3.71 8.65 5.18
CA ARG A 154 -4.19 9.19 6.47
C ARG A 154 -3.07 9.64 7.40
N GLU A 155 -1.92 8.98 7.33
CA GLU A 155 -0.79 9.22 8.22
C GLU A 155 0.28 10.15 7.61
N THR A 156 0.13 10.50 6.34
CA THR A 156 1.01 11.44 5.63
C THR A 156 0.57 12.88 5.86
N ASP A 157 1.56 13.78 5.96
CA ASP A 157 1.31 15.22 6.10
C ASP A 157 0.62 15.77 4.84
N GLN A 158 -0.58 16.31 5.02
CA GLN A 158 -1.42 16.81 3.95
C GLN A 158 -0.87 18.09 3.27
N ILE A 159 0.12 18.74 3.87
CA ILE A 159 0.74 19.97 3.36
C ILE A 159 2.10 19.62 2.73
N CYS A 160 2.97 18.93 3.47
CA CYS A 160 4.34 18.67 3.05
C CYS A 160 4.45 17.58 1.99
N ASP A 161 3.53 16.62 1.96
CA ASP A 161 3.56 15.51 1.01
C ASP A 161 2.19 15.23 0.37
N ALA A 162 1.46 16.31 0.08
CA ALA A 162 0.24 16.26 -0.74
C ALA A 162 0.42 15.50 -2.07
N PRO A 163 1.54 15.62 -2.82
CA PRO A 163 1.69 14.89 -4.08
C PRO A 163 1.61 13.37 -3.95
N THR A 164 2.12 12.80 -2.85
CA THR A 164 2.00 11.35 -2.62
C THR A 164 0.56 10.96 -2.31
N ILE A 165 -0.17 11.78 -1.54
CA ILE A 165 -1.58 11.52 -1.20
C ILE A 165 -2.45 11.51 -2.45
N GLU A 166 -2.34 12.53 -3.31
CA GLU A 166 -3.11 12.62 -4.56
C GLU A 166 -2.80 11.45 -5.52
N LEU A 167 -1.53 11.05 -5.59
CA LEU A 167 -1.11 9.88 -6.36
C LEU A 167 -1.76 8.59 -5.84
N LEU A 168 -1.74 8.37 -4.53
CA LEU A 168 -2.32 7.18 -3.92
C LEU A 168 -3.86 7.16 -4.03
N ASP A 169 -4.53 8.31 -3.90
CA ASP A 169 -5.99 8.41 -4.04
C ASP A 169 -6.44 7.99 -5.45
N ASP A 170 -5.75 8.46 -6.50
CA ASP A 170 -6.07 8.06 -7.87
C ASP A 170 -5.90 6.55 -8.08
N ILE A 171 -4.84 5.95 -7.53
CA ILE A 171 -4.61 4.51 -7.56
C ILE A 171 -5.71 3.76 -6.81
N VAL A 172 -6.06 4.17 -5.58
CA VAL A 172 -7.10 3.55 -4.75
C VAL A 172 -8.46 3.59 -5.44
N ARG A 173 -8.84 4.75 -6.00
CA ARG A 173 -10.10 4.94 -6.72
C ARG A 173 -10.23 3.99 -7.91
N LYS A 174 -9.14 3.76 -8.66
CA LYS A 174 -9.06 2.76 -9.74
C LYS A 174 -9.14 1.34 -9.19
N ARG A 175 -8.33 1.04 -8.18
CA ARG A 175 -8.22 -0.28 -7.54
C ARG A 175 -9.55 -0.79 -7.01
N ARG A 176 -10.33 0.07 -6.35
CA ARG A 176 -11.67 -0.29 -5.85
C ARG A 176 -12.62 -0.72 -6.98
N ARG A 177 -12.50 -0.14 -8.19
CA ARG A 177 -13.26 -0.61 -9.37
C ARG A 177 -12.80 -1.99 -9.83
N HIS A 178 -11.48 -2.21 -9.86
CA HIS A 178 -10.89 -3.50 -10.23
C HIS A 178 -11.33 -4.62 -9.28
N ILE A 179 -11.28 -4.38 -7.97
CA ILE A 179 -11.70 -5.35 -6.95
C ILE A 179 -13.17 -5.71 -7.14
N ARG A 180 -14.06 -4.72 -7.29
CA ARG A 180 -15.49 -4.98 -7.51
C ARG A 180 -15.73 -5.81 -8.77
N TRP A 181 -15.09 -5.46 -9.87
CA TRP A 181 -15.20 -6.21 -11.12
C TRP A 181 -14.65 -7.64 -10.98
N GLY A 182 -13.47 -7.82 -10.37
CA GLY A 182 -12.85 -9.12 -10.19
C GLY A 182 -13.67 -10.04 -9.28
N ARG A 183 -14.26 -9.49 -8.21
CA ARG A 183 -15.18 -10.21 -7.33
C ARG A 183 -16.45 -10.65 -8.07
N GLU A 184 -17.06 -9.76 -8.87
CA GLU A 184 -18.22 -10.12 -9.70
C GLU A 184 -17.90 -11.24 -10.71
N VAL A 185 -16.72 -11.19 -11.34
CA VAL A 185 -16.23 -12.26 -12.23
C VAL A 185 -16.06 -13.57 -11.46
N LEU A 186 -15.40 -13.54 -10.31
CA LEU A 186 -15.19 -14.72 -9.47
C LEU A 186 -16.50 -15.33 -8.98
N ASP A 187 -17.47 -14.51 -8.60
CA ASP A 187 -18.80 -14.97 -8.18
C ASP A 187 -19.52 -15.70 -9.32
N ARG A 188 -19.38 -15.21 -10.56
CA ARG A 188 -19.93 -15.88 -11.76
C ARG A 188 -19.17 -17.16 -12.14
N LEU A 189 -17.85 -17.21 -11.94
CA LEU A 189 -17.07 -18.42 -12.20
C LEU A 189 -17.32 -19.51 -11.15
N CYS A 190 -17.67 -19.13 -9.92
CA CYS A 190 -17.88 -20.04 -8.79
C CYS A 190 -19.33 -20.53 -8.68
N GLU A 191 -19.89 -21.10 -9.75
CA GLU A 191 -21.31 -21.51 -9.80
C GLU A 191 -21.64 -22.70 -8.89
N THR A 192 -20.67 -23.60 -8.66
CA THR A 192 -20.83 -24.81 -7.84
C THR A 192 -20.13 -24.69 -6.49
N ASP A 193 -20.56 -25.48 -5.50
CA ASP A 193 -19.92 -25.51 -4.18
C ASP A 193 -18.45 -25.92 -4.25
N ALA A 194 -18.10 -26.83 -5.16
CA ALA A 194 -16.71 -27.24 -5.35
C ALA A 194 -15.81 -26.09 -5.86
N LEU A 195 -16.34 -25.23 -6.74
CA LEU A 195 -15.60 -24.06 -7.25
C LEU A 195 -15.50 -22.96 -6.19
N ARG A 196 -16.57 -22.75 -5.41
CA ARG A 196 -16.55 -21.84 -4.24
C ARG A 196 -15.51 -22.29 -3.22
N GLU A 197 -15.43 -23.60 -2.95
CA GLU A 197 -14.46 -24.16 -2.02
C GLU A 197 -13.01 -23.94 -2.49
N ARG A 198 -12.73 -24.14 -3.78
CA ARG A 198 -11.41 -23.84 -4.37
C ARG A 198 -10.99 -22.39 -4.14
N ARG A 199 -11.90 -21.43 -4.40
CA ARG A 199 -11.65 -20.01 -4.14
C ARG A 199 -11.37 -19.77 -2.65
N ARG A 200 -12.22 -20.31 -1.77
CA ARG A 200 -12.08 -20.15 -0.31
C ARG A 200 -10.73 -20.65 0.20
N VAL A 201 -10.38 -21.90 -0.09
CA VAL A 201 -9.12 -22.52 0.34
C VAL A 201 -7.92 -21.70 -0.15
N ARG A 202 -7.98 -21.23 -1.39
CA ARG A 202 -6.92 -20.39 -1.96
C ARG A 202 -6.79 -19.05 -1.23
N VAL A 203 -7.90 -18.36 -0.97
CA VAL A 203 -7.92 -17.07 -0.26
C VAL A 203 -7.43 -17.22 1.18
N GLU A 204 -7.89 -18.25 1.90
CA GLU A 204 -7.46 -18.53 3.28
C GLU A 204 -5.95 -18.78 3.36
N GLY A 205 -5.40 -19.60 2.46
CA GLY A 205 -3.96 -19.87 2.39
C GLY A 205 -3.13 -18.61 2.12
N LEU A 206 -3.53 -17.82 1.12
CA LEU A 206 -2.84 -16.58 0.77
C LEU A 206 -2.95 -15.51 1.86
N ASN A 207 -4.09 -15.38 2.54
CA ASN A 207 -4.24 -14.46 3.67
C ASN A 207 -3.31 -14.83 4.82
N ALA A 208 -3.19 -16.12 5.15
CA ALA A 208 -2.26 -16.57 6.19
C ALA A 208 -0.80 -16.24 5.82
N GLU A 209 -0.42 -16.41 4.54
CA GLU A 209 0.90 -16.02 4.05
C GLU A 209 1.13 -14.50 4.06
N LEU A 210 0.13 -13.72 3.64
CA LEU A 210 0.19 -12.26 3.65
C LEU A 210 0.43 -11.73 5.07
N VAL A 211 -0.32 -12.23 6.05
CA VAL A 211 -0.15 -11.84 7.46
C VAL A 211 1.25 -12.24 7.97
N ARG A 212 1.70 -13.48 7.73
CA ARG A 212 3.06 -13.91 8.11
C ARG A 212 4.16 -13.08 7.45
N SER A 213 3.94 -12.59 6.24
CA SER A 213 4.91 -11.76 5.52
C SER A 213 5.05 -10.33 6.04
N GLY A 214 4.10 -9.88 6.87
CA GLY A 214 3.99 -8.47 7.26
C GLY A 214 3.46 -7.57 6.14
N GLY A 215 2.94 -8.13 5.05
CA GLY A 215 2.39 -7.40 3.92
C GLY A 215 3.41 -6.52 3.17
N VAL A 216 2.91 -5.68 2.28
CA VAL A 216 3.73 -4.83 1.38
C VAL A 216 4.69 -3.89 2.11
N THR A 217 4.46 -3.56 3.38
CA THR A 217 5.35 -2.72 4.20
C THR A 217 6.21 -3.53 5.16
N GLY A 218 5.97 -4.84 5.30
CA GLY A 218 6.65 -5.71 6.26
C GLY A 218 6.26 -5.50 7.72
N THR A 219 5.16 -4.79 7.99
CA THR A 219 4.72 -4.40 9.34
C THR A 219 3.26 -4.79 9.67
N LEU A 220 2.59 -5.55 8.81
CA LEU A 220 1.24 -6.04 9.06
C LEU A 220 1.25 -7.02 10.25
N SER A 221 0.45 -6.75 11.28
CA SER A 221 0.27 -7.63 12.45
C SER A 221 -1.09 -8.34 12.42
N GLU A 222 -1.20 -9.49 13.10
CA GLU A 222 -2.42 -10.32 13.16
C GLU A 222 -3.67 -9.58 13.66
N GLU A 223 -3.51 -8.54 14.50
CA GLU A 223 -4.63 -7.70 14.97
C GLU A 223 -5.35 -6.96 13.83
N ARG A 224 -4.72 -6.84 12.65
CA ARG A 224 -5.26 -6.21 11.44
C ARG A 224 -5.81 -7.20 10.41
N GLY A 225 -5.67 -8.51 10.64
CA GLY A 225 -5.98 -9.56 9.66
C GLY A 225 -7.46 -9.78 9.35
N VAL A 226 -8.38 -9.01 9.96
CA VAL A 226 -9.80 -9.05 9.65
C VAL A 226 -10.10 -7.97 8.61
N LEU A 227 -9.68 -8.22 7.37
CA LEU A 227 -10.12 -7.45 6.21
C LEU A 227 -11.46 -8.03 5.74
N ASN A 228 -12.51 -7.20 5.74
CA ASN A 228 -13.86 -7.55 5.27
C ASN A 228 -13.92 -7.83 3.77
#